data_AF-A0AAU9JNW4-F1
#
_entry.id   AF-A0AAU9JNW4-F1
#
_cell.length_a   1.000
_cell.length_b   1.000
_cell.length_c   1.000
_cell.angle_alpha   90.00
_cell.angle_beta   90.00
_cell.angle_gamma   90.00
#
_symmetry.space_group_name_H-M   'P 1'
#
loop_
_entity.id
_entity.type
_entity.pdbx_description
1 polymer ?
#
loop_
_entity_poly.entity_id
_entity_poly.type
_entity_poly.pdbx_seq_one_letter_code
_entity_poly.pdbx_strand_id
1 'polypeptide(L)'
;MGMSIKIIGGFICSLVILLYSTEIYKRVSNWNSYAEVQEDTVCYEVFFIEIWLIFQNTIWIIVIAISLSLLIIPNNLMVILLALYVLGPFFLFATLICLAITIKFFSCCNDEQDNCIDYFPYKEQSDFLMIMLVSLMFSIAVCYSMIDAMFGLFMFRDYRSSISHMIPMYI
;
A
#
# COMPACT_ATOMS: atom_id res chain seq x y z
N MET A 1 -28.65 -9.03 11.17
CA MET A 1 -28.01 -8.08 10.23
C MET A 1 -26.49 -8.23 10.17
N GLY A 2 -25.78 -8.47 11.29
CA GLY A 2 -24.30 -8.59 11.29
C GLY A 2 -23.69 -9.84 10.62
N MET A 3 -24.41 -10.98 10.54
CA MET A 3 -23.84 -12.22 9.99
C MET A 3 -23.75 -12.21 8.46
N SER A 4 -24.76 -11.67 7.78
CA SER A 4 -24.80 -11.54 6.31
C SER A 4 -23.69 -10.61 5.78
N ILE A 5 -23.40 -9.52 6.50
CA ILE A 5 -22.33 -8.58 6.15
C ILE A 5 -20.96 -9.24 6.27
N LYS A 6 -20.73 -10.07 7.31
CA LYS A 6 -19.47 -10.80 7.48
C LYS A 6 -19.22 -11.83 6.38
N ILE A 7 -20.25 -12.57 5.97
CA ILE A 7 -20.15 -13.57 4.91
C ILE A 7 -19.88 -12.91 3.56
N ILE A 8 -20.65 -11.88 3.20
CA ILE A 8 -20.49 -11.15 1.93
C ILE A 8 -19.14 -10.45 1.89
N GLY A 9 -18.77 -9.73 2.96
CA GLY A 9 -17.48 -9.06 3.07
C GLY A 9 -16.30 -10.04 2.99
N GLY A 10 -16.38 -11.18 3.69
CA GLY A 10 -15.36 -12.22 3.64
C GLY A 10 -15.19 -12.82 2.24
N PHE A 11 -16.29 -13.06 1.53
CA PHE A 11 -16.26 -13.55 0.15
C PHE A 11 -15.61 -12.54 -0.81
N ILE A 12 -15.99 -11.26 -0.72
CA ILE A 12 -15.40 -10.19 -1.53
C ILE A 12 -13.91 -10.07 -1.25
N CYS A 13 -13.49 -9.98 0.02
CA CYS A 13 -12.08 -9.88 0.39
C CYS A 13 -11.26 -11.08 -0.14
N SER A 14 -11.80 -12.29 -0.06
CA SER A 14 -11.13 -13.50 -0.58
C SER A 14 -10.95 -13.46 -2.10
N LEU A 15 -11.97 -13.01 -2.84
CA LEU A 15 -11.87 -12.81 -4.29
C LEU A 15 -10.81 -11.77 -4.64
N VAL A 16 -10.76 -10.65 -3.93
CA VAL A 16 -9.77 -9.60 -4.20
C VAL A 16 -8.35 -10.06 -3.87
N ILE A 17 -8.15 -10.85 -2.81
CA ILE A 17 -6.85 -11.49 -2.52
C ILE A 17 -6.43 -12.41 -3.68
N LEU A 18 -7.35 -13.23 -4.20
CA LEU A 18 -7.07 -14.13 -5.33
C LEU A 18 -6.65 -13.33 -6.58
N LEU A 19 -7.33 -12.22 -6.87
CA LEU A 19 -7.00 -11.33 -7.97
C LEU A 19 -5.58 -10.77 -7.84
N TYR A 20 -5.24 -10.15 -6.71
CA TYR A 20 -3.89 -9.60 -6.50
C TYR A 20 -2.81 -10.70 -6.48
N SER A 21 -3.11 -11.87 -5.94
CA SER A 21 -2.17 -13.00 -5.94
C SER A 21 -1.88 -13.50 -7.36
N THR A 22 -2.90 -13.51 -8.22
CA THR A 22 -2.76 -13.88 -9.63
C THR A 22 -1.90 -12.86 -10.38
N GLU A 23 -2.08 -11.57 -10.12
CA GLU A 23 -1.26 -10.51 -10.71
C GLU A 23 0.20 -10.57 -10.25
N ILE A 24 0.45 -10.85 -8.97
CA ILE A 24 1.81 -11.12 -8.48
C ILE A 24 2.40 -12.34 -9.19
N TYR A 25 1.65 -13.44 -9.28
CA TYR A 25 2.13 -14.65 -9.92
C TYR A 25 2.50 -14.42 -11.39
N LYS A 26 1.67 -13.70 -12.16
CA LYS A 26 1.98 -13.32 -13.54
C LYS A 26 3.25 -12.48 -13.64
N ARG A 27 3.40 -11.48 -12.77
CA ARG A 27 4.58 -10.58 -12.77
C ARG A 27 5.87 -11.29 -12.37
N VAL A 28 5.81 -12.18 -11.37
CA VAL A 28 6.96 -12.99 -10.95
C VAL A 28 7.33 -14.03 -11.99
N SER A 29 6.33 -14.59 -12.69
CA SER A 29 6.56 -15.62 -13.72
C SER A 29 7.15 -15.02 -15.01
N ASN A 30 6.85 -13.75 -15.31
CA ASN A 30 7.41 -12.98 -16.42
C ASN A 30 8.47 -11.98 -15.92
N TRP A 31 9.17 -12.32 -14.84
CA TRP A 31 10.15 -11.42 -14.22
C TRP A 31 11.41 -11.32 -15.07
N ASN A 32 11.72 -10.12 -15.55
CA ASN A 32 13.00 -9.83 -16.17
C ASN A 32 14.03 -9.51 -15.08
N SER A 33 15.13 -10.25 -15.07
CA SER A 33 16.25 -9.96 -14.20
C SER A 33 16.87 -8.61 -14.55
N TYR A 34 17.59 -8.00 -13.59
CA TYR A 34 18.26 -6.73 -13.82
C TYR A 34 19.24 -6.79 -15.00
N ALA A 35 19.92 -7.93 -15.20
CA ALA A 35 20.83 -8.13 -16.32
C ALA A 35 20.08 -8.14 -17.66
N GLU A 36 18.95 -8.84 -17.75
CA GLU A 36 18.12 -8.88 -18.96
C GLU A 36 17.56 -7.49 -19.29
N VAL A 37 17.12 -6.72 -18.28
CA VAL A 37 16.68 -5.33 -18.47
C VAL A 37 17.82 -4.46 -19.00
N GLN A 38 19.06 -4.62 -18.50
CA GLN A 38 20.22 -3.86 -18.98
C GLN A 38 20.66 -4.26 -20.39
N GLU A 39 20.43 -5.51 -20.79
CA GLU A 39 20.69 -5.99 -22.15
C GLU A 39 19.63 -5.50 -23.14
N ASP A 40 18.40 -5.29 -22.67
CA ASP A 40 17.25 -4.91 -23.49
C ASP A 40 17.01 -3.40 -23.56
N THR A 41 17.33 -2.64 -22.51
CA THR A 41 17.18 -1.18 -22.50
C THR A 41 18.20 -0.46 -21.63
N VAL A 42 18.60 0.73 -22.06
CA VAL A 42 19.46 1.64 -21.28
C VAL A 42 18.72 2.22 -20.06
N CYS A 43 17.39 2.23 -20.07
CA CYS A 43 16.54 2.81 -19.04
C CYS A 43 16.25 1.84 -17.86
N TYR A 44 17.28 1.58 -17.06
CA TYR A 44 17.24 0.64 -15.92
C TYR A 44 16.22 1.01 -14.82
N GLU A 45 15.67 2.23 -14.84
CA GLU A 45 14.60 2.65 -13.93
C GLU A 45 13.39 1.71 -13.97
N VAL A 46 13.12 1.10 -15.13
CA VAL A 46 11.99 0.17 -15.30
C VAL A 46 12.03 -0.99 -14.32
N PHE A 47 13.22 -1.50 -14.00
CA PHE A 47 13.40 -2.59 -13.04
C PHE A 47 12.86 -2.22 -11.65
N PHE A 48 13.16 -1.02 -11.17
CA PHE A 48 12.67 -0.54 -9.88
C PHE A 48 11.15 -0.31 -9.88
N ILE A 49 10.59 0.09 -11.02
CA ILE A 49 9.14 0.24 -11.19
C ILE A 49 8.45 -1.14 -11.13
N GLU A 50 9.03 -2.17 -11.74
CA GLU A 50 8.52 -3.54 -11.67
C GLU A 50 8.58 -4.13 -10.26
N ILE A 51 9.69 -3.89 -9.53
CA ILE A 51 9.77 -4.22 -8.10
C ILE A 51 8.62 -3.54 -7.34
N TRP A 52 8.42 -2.25 -7.58
CA TRP A 52 7.38 -1.49 -6.89
C TRP A 52 5.97 -2.03 -7.19
N LEU A 53 5.68 -2.46 -8.43
CA LEU A 53 4.38 -3.06 -8.79
C LEU A 53 4.12 -4.38 -8.05
N ILE A 54 5.13 -5.24 -7.89
CA ILE A 54 5.00 -6.46 -7.07
C ILE A 54 4.79 -6.09 -5.61
N PHE A 55 5.57 -5.14 -5.11
CA PHE A 55 5.49 -4.68 -3.73
C PHE A 55 4.12 -4.07 -3.41
N GLN A 56 3.58 -3.20 -4.27
CA GLN A 56 2.26 -2.58 -4.13
C GLN A 56 1.16 -3.64 -4.08
N ASN A 57 1.14 -4.63 -4.99
CA ASN A 57 0.16 -5.71 -4.94
C ASN A 57 0.27 -6.56 -3.66
N THR A 58 1.49 -6.78 -3.17
CA THR A 58 1.71 -7.48 -1.90
C THR A 58 1.14 -6.71 -0.71
N ILE A 59 1.32 -5.38 -0.67
CA ILE A 59 0.73 -4.52 0.35
C ILE A 59 -0.79 -4.59 0.32
N TRP A 60 -1.42 -4.57 -0.87
CA TRP A 60 -2.88 -4.71 -0.99
C TRP A 60 -3.38 -6.03 -0.41
N ILE A 61 -2.70 -7.15 -0.69
CA ILE A 61 -3.05 -8.46 -0.10
C ILE A 61 -2.99 -8.40 1.43
N ILE A 62 -1.92 -7.83 1.99
CA ILE A 62 -1.77 -7.70 3.44
C ILE A 62 -2.89 -6.85 4.04
N VAL A 63 -3.20 -5.71 3.45
CA VAL A 63 -4.28 -4.81 3.91
C VAL A 63 -5.64 -5.51 3.88
N ILE A 64 -5.93 -6.27 2.82
CA ILE A 64 -7.20 -7.01 2.70
C ILE A 64 -7.24 -8.17 3.69
N ALA A 65 -6.14 -8.89 3.90
CA ALA A 65 -6.05 -9.95 4.90
C ALA A 65 -6.25 -9.41 6.33
N ILE A 66 -5.68 -8.24 6.63
CA ILE A 66 -5.94 -7.51 7.88
C ILE A 66 -7.43 -7.16 7.99
N SER A 67 -8.04 -6.64 6.93
CA SER A 67 -9.48 -6.31 6.91
C SER A 67 -10.37 -7.53 7.14
N LEU A 68 -10.01 -8.67 6.54
CA LEU A 68 -10.68 -9.95 6.76
C LEU A 68 -10.55 -10.40 8.22
N SER A 69 -9.38 -10.24 8.84
CA SER A 69 -9.16 -10.58 10.24
C SER A 69 -10.02 -9.75 11.19
N LEU A 70 -10.27 -8.46 10.88
CA LEU A 70 -11.17 -7.59 11.65
C LEU A 70 -12.62 -8.09 11.64
N LEU A 71 -13.09 -8.63 10.50
CA LEU A 71 -14.45 -9.15 10.38
C LEU A 71 -14.68 -10.39 11.25
N ILE A 72 -13.64 -11.20 11.43
CA ILE A 72 -13.68 -12.46 12.18
C ILE A 72 -13.42 -12.21 13.68
N ILE A 73 -12.37 -11.45 14.02
CA ILE A 73 -11.90 -11.22 15.39
C ILE A 73 -11.78 -9.71 15.67
N PRO A 74 -12.87 -9.03 16.06
CA PRO A 74 -12.87 -7.58 16.25
C PRO A 74 -12.02 -7.10 17.45
N ASN A 75 -11.68 -7.97 18.40
CA ASN A 75 -10.90 -7.61 19.59
C ASN A 75 -9.40 -7.35 19.34
N ASN A 76 -8.90 -7.58 18.12
CA ASN A 76 -7.48 -7.38 17.77
C ASN A 76 -7.16 -6.02 17.14
N LEU A 77 -8.06 -5.03 17.32
CA LEU A 77 -7.94 -3.69 16.72
C LEU A 77 -6.56 -3.03 16.95
N MET A 78 -5.96 -3.20 18.15
CA MET A 78 -4.64 -2.63 18.46
C MET A 78 -3.50 -3.18 17.60
N VAL A 79 -3.46 -4.50 17.39
CA VAL A 79 -2.42 -5.15 16.56
C VAL A 79 -2.56 -4.71 15.11
N ILE A 80 -3.79 -4.50 14.67
CA ILE A 80 -4.14 -4.10 13.32
C ILE A 80 -3.79 -2.63 13.07
N LEU A 81 -4.06 -1.75 14.04
CA LEU A 81 -3.59 -0.37 14.03
C LEU A 81 -2.07 -0.29 13.99
N LEU A 82 -1.36 -1.15 14.73
CA LEU A 82 0.09 -1.22 14.71
C LEU A 82 0.63 -1.68 13.33
N ALA A 83 0.01 -2.69 12.72
CA ALA A 83 0.39 -3.15 11.38
C ALA A 83 0.19 -2.06 10.33
N LEU A 84 -0.98 -1.39 10.33
CA LEU A 84 -1.25 -0.26 9.45
C LEU A 84 -0.32 0.93 9.73
N TYR A 85 0.09 1.10 11.00
CA TYR A 85 1.04 2.14 11.39
C TYR A 85 2.41 1.99 10.73
N VAL A 86 2.90 0.76 10.60
CA VAL A 86 4.18 0.50 9.95
C VAL A 86 4.02 0.52 8.43
N LEU A 87 2.96 -0.10 7.92
CA LEU A 87 2.75 -0.28 6.48
C LEU A 87 2.42 1.03 5.76
N GLY A 88 1.63 1.93 6.35
CA GLY A 88 1.19 3.18 5.71
C GLY A 88 2.34 4.11 5.33
N PRO A 89 3.16 4.58 6.29
CA PRO A 89 4.29 5.46 6.03
C PRO A 89 5.36 4.82 5.14
N PHE A 90 5.63 3.53 5.33
CA PHE A 90 6.59 2.80 4.49
C PHE A 90 6.10 2.71 3.04
N PHE A 91 4.82 2.39 2.84
CA PHE A 91 4.22 2.34 1.50
C PHE A 91 4.15 3.72 0.84
N LEU A 92 3.86 4.79 1.60
CA LEU A 92 3.91 6.16 1.12
C LEU A 92 5.31 6.52 0.61
N PHE A 93 6.35 6.25 1.40
CA PHE A 93 7.74 6.54 1.03
C PHE A 93 8.18 5.75 -0.20
N ALA A 94 7.88 4.45 -0.26
CA ALA A 94 8.17 3.61 -1.42
C ALA A 94 7.44 4.12 -2.69
N THR A 95 6.20 4.57 -2.56
CA THR A 95 5.42 5.11 -3.68
C THR A 95 5.95 6.46 -4.17
N LEU A 96 6.41 7.33 -3.27
CA LEU A 96 7.05 8.60 -3.65
C LEU A 96 8.40 8.36 -4.35
N ILE A 97 9.19 7.38 -3.89
CA ILE A 97 10.41 6.97 -4.59
C ILE A 97 10.07 6.46 -5.99
N CYS A 98 9.08 5.58 -6.11
CA CYS A 98 8.66 5.05 -7.41
C CYS A 98 8.18 6.16 -8.36
N LEU A 99 7.47 7.17 -7.84
CA LEU A 99 7.06 8.33 -8.63
C LEU A 99 8.27 9.10 -9.18
N ALA A 100 9.30 9.34 -8.36
CA ALA A 100 10.52 10.00 -8.81
C ALA A 100 11.28 9.17 -9.87
N ILE A 101 11.34 7.85 -9.68
CA ILE A 101 11.93 6.91 -10.65
C ILE A 101 11.13 6.89 -11.96
N THR A 102 9.80 6.92 -11.87
CA THR A 102 8.91 6.96 -13.04
C THR A 102 9.16 8.17 -13.92
N ILE A 103 9.35 9.35 -13.32
CA ILE A 103 9.65 10.57 -14.08
C ILE A 103 10.96 10.40 -14.86
N LYS A 104 11.99 9.81 -14.24
CA LYS A 104 13.26 9.52 -14.90
C LYS A 104 13.10 8.49 -16.01
N PHE A 105 12.35 7.42 -15.77
CA PHE A 105 12.05 6.38 -16.76
C PHE A 105 11.41 6.99 -18.02
N PHE A 106 10.36 7.81 -17.87
CA PHE A 106 9.71 8.43 -19.03
C PHE A 106 10.63 9.42 -19.76
N SER A 107 11.49 10.15 -19.05
CA SER A 107 12.49 11.01 -19.69
C SER A 107 13.47 10.18 -20.52
N CYS A 108 14.10 9.17 -19.89
CA CYS A 108 15.05 8.29 -20.55
C CYS A 108 14.43 7.60 -21.77
N CYS A 109 13.22 7.05 -21.63
CA CYS A 109 12.57 6.32 -22.71
C CYS A 109 12.18 7.23 -23.89
N ASN A 110 11.84 8.49 -23.63
CA ASN A 110 11.58 9.46 -24.70
C ASN A 110 12.86 9.92 -25.42
N ASP A 111 13.99 9.97 -24.70
CA ASP A 111 15.28 10.39 -25.23
C ASP A 111 15.93 9.29 -26.08
N GLU A 112 15.93 8.04 -25.60
CA GLU A 112 16.58 6.91 -26.25
C GLU A 112 15.69 6.20 -27.31
N GLN A 113 14.36 6.20 -27.13
CA GLN A 113 13.39 5.51 -27.99
C GLN A 113 13.70 4.03 -28.26
N ASP A 114 14.22 3.34 -27.25
CA ASP A 114 14.62 1.93 -27.30
C ASP A 114 13.46 0.97 -26.98
N ASN A 115 13.73 -0.31 -26.70
CA ASN A 115 12.75 -1.34 -26.32
C ASN A 115 11.99 -1.02 -25.00
N CYS A 116 12.29 0.09 -24.31
CA CYS A 116 11.58 0.56 -23.12
C CYS A 116 10.06 0.74 -23.34
N ILE A 117 9.61 0.91 -24.59
CA ILE A 117 8.20 1.06 -24.94
C ILE A 117 7.36 -0.22 -24.72
N ASP A 118 8.00 -1.38 -24.70
CA ASP A 118 7.32 -2.67 -24.53
C ASP A 118 6.98 -2.98 -23.07
N TYR A 119 7.61 -2.26 -22.14
CA TYR A 119 7.39 -2.43 -20.72
C TYR A 119 6.06 -1.79 -20.27
N PHE A 120 5.41 -2.46 -19.31
CA PHE A 120 4.08 -2.08 -18.79
C PHE A 120 3.93 -0.58 -18.44
N PRO A 121 4.89 0.08 -17.75
CA PRO A 121 4.74 1.49 -17.38
C PRO A 121 4.63 2.43 -18.58
N TYR A 122 5.20 2.06 -19.73
CA TYR A 122 5.11 2.82 -20.98
C TYR A 122 3.94 2.36 -21.84
N LYS A 123 3.82 1.05 -22.06
CA LYS A 123 2.79 0.44 -22.90
C LYS A 123 1.35 0.75 -22.43
N GLU A 124 1.12 0.72 -21.12
CA GLU A 124 -0.17 1.00 -20.50
C GLU A 124 -0.04 2.17 -19.51
N GLN A 125 0.50 3.29 -20.01
CA GLN A 125 0.84 4.46 -19.20
C GLN A 125 -0.34 4.99 -18.36
N SER A 126 -1.56 5.04 -18.90
CA SER A 126 -2.75 5.49 -18.16
C SER A 126 -3.02 4.64 -16.94
N ASP A 127 -2.93 3.31 -17.11
CA ASP A 127 -3.31 2.34 -16.10
C ASP A 127 -2.24 2.30 -15.01
N PHE A 128 -0.97 2.37 -15.41
CA PHE A 128 0.15 2.54 -14.50
C PHE A 128 0.03 3.82 -13.65
N LEU A 129 -0.26 4.97 -14.26
CA LEU A 129 -0.44 6.23 -13.54
C LEU A 129 -1.64 6.18 -12.59
N MET A 130 -2.74 5.52 -12.98
CA MET A 130 -3.89 5.31 -12.10
C MET A 130 -3.53 4.42 -10.90
N ILE A 131 -2.77 3.33 -11.10
CA ILE A 131 -2.30 2.48 -10.01
C ILE A 131 -1.42 3.29 -9.04
N MET A 132 -0.51 4.12 -9.55
CA MET A 132 0.30 5.01 -8.71
C MET A 132 -0.56 6.02 -7.93
N LEU A 133 -1.50 6.68 -8.59
CA LEU A 133 -2.37 7.67 -7.95
C LEU A 133 -3.24 7.04 -6.85
N VAL A 134 -3.85 5.89 -7.11
CA VAL A 134 -4.66 5.15 -6.12
C VAL A 134 -3.78 4.74 -4.93
N SER A 135 -2.57 4.25 -5.19
CA SER A 135 -1.61 3.86 -4.13
C SER A 135 -1.18 5.05 -3.28
N LEU A 136 -0.96 6.21 -3.91
CA LEU A 136 -0.60 7.45 -3.22
C LEU A 136 -1.78 7.97 -2.37
N MET A 137 -2.99 8.04 -2.92
CA MET A 137 -4.18 8.47 -2.19
C MET A 137 -4.47 7.55 -1.01
N PHE A 138 -4.37 6.23 -1.21
CA PHE A 138 -4.55 5.24 -0.16
C PHE A 138 -3.53 5.44 0.97
N SER A 139 -2.25 5.53 0.64
CA SER A 139 -1.18 5.70 1.64
C SER A 139 -1.30 7.02 2.41
N ILE A 140 -1.64 8.13 1.74
CA ILE A 140 -1.94 9.42 2.40
C ILE A 140 -3.14 9.28 3.34
N ALA A 141 -4.22 8.64 2.91
CA ALA A 141 -5.41 8.45 3.73
C ALA A 141 -5.13 7.61 4.98
N VAL A 142 -4.31 6.56 4.85
CA VAL A 142 -3.87 5.74 6.00
C VAL A 142 -3.01 6.59 6.95
N CYS A 143 -2.00 7.29 6.44
CA CYS A 143 -1.15 8.17 7.27
C CYS A 143 -1.96 9.25 7.99
N TYR A 144 -2.90 9.91 7.30
CA TYR A 144 -3.78 10.91 7.89
C TYR A 144 -4.65 10.31 9.01
N SER A 145 -5.28 9.16 8.75
CA SER A 145 -6.12 8.47 9.74
C SER A 145 -5.33 8.06 10.98
N MET A 146 -4.05 7.71 10.82
CA MET A 146 -3.17 7.41 11.93
C MET A 146 -2.82 8.65 12.75
N ILE A 147 -2.50 9.77 12.09
CA ILE A 147 -2.25 11.05 12.78
C ILE A 147 -3.47 11.45 13.60
N ASP A 148 -4.67 11.38 13.00
CA ASP A 148 -5.93 11.68 13.67
C ASP A 148 -6.17 10.75 14.87
N ALA A 149 -5.96 9.44 14.71
CA ALA A 149 -6.08 8.48 15.80
C ALA A 149 -5.08 8.74 16.93
N MET A 150 -3.84 9.14 16.61
CA MET A 150 -2.84 9.54 17.61
C MET A 150 -3.30 10.78 18.38
N PHE A 151 -3.74 11.84 17.69
CA PHE A 151 -4.27 13.04 18.35
C PHE A 151 -5.47 12.72 19.25
N GLY A 152 -6.40 11.88 18.78
CA GLY A 152 -7.53 11.42 19.58
C GLY A 152 -7.09 10.68 20.85
N LEU A 153 -6.10 9.79 20.75
CA LEU A 153 -5.53 9.07 21.90
C LEU A 153 -4.79 9.99 22.87
N PHE A 154 -4.01 10.96 22.38
CA PHE A 154 -3.32 11.94 23.22
C PHE A 154 -4.32 12.83 23.98
N MET A 155 -5.32 13.37 23.28
CA MET A 155 -6.37 14.18 23.89
C MET A 155 -7.17 13.38 24.94
N PHE A 156 -7.47 12.11 24.67
CA PHE A 156 -8.15 11.24 25.63
C PHE A 156 -7.28 10.89 26.84
N ARG A 157 -5.98 10.71 26.64
CA ARG A 157 -5.00 10.48 27.72
C ARG A 157 -4.85 11.72 28.60
N ASP A 158 -4.75 12.91 28.02
CA ASP A 158 -4.64 14.17 28.76
C ASP A 158 -5.93 14.52 29.50
N TYR A 159 -7.09 14.20 28.92
CA TYR A 159 -8.37 14.30 29.62
C TYR A 159 -8.43 13.36 30.83
N ARG A 160 -7.99 12.10 30.68
CA ARG A 160 -7.96 11.13 31.79
C ARG A 160 -6.95 11.50 32.87
N SER A 161 -5.77 12.01 32.51
CA SER A 161 -4.77 12.46 33.48
C SER A 161 -5.27 13.68 34.26
N SER A 162 -5.90 14.63 33.58
CA SER A 162 -6.51 15.82 34.21
C SER A 162 -7.60 15.44 35.22
N ILE A 163 -8.48 14.47 34.90
CA ILE A 163 -9.48 13.95 35.85
C ILE A 163 -8.82 13.24 37.04
N SER A 164 -7.76 12.45 36.83
CA SER A 164 -7.07 11.75 37.92
C SER A 164 -6.39 12.69 38.93
N HIS A 165 -6.03 13.91 38.50
CA HIS A 165 -5.53 14.96 39.39
C HIS A 165 -6.64 15.78 40.09
N MET A 166 -7.89 15.68 39.63
CA MET A 166 -9.06 16.36 40.23
C MET A 166 -9.85 15.51 41.23
N ILE A 167 -9.46 14.25 41.45
CA ILE A 167 -9.98 13.43 42.56
C ILE A 167 -8.98 13.55 43.72
N PRO A 168 -9.12 14.54 44.64
CA PRO A 168 -8.40 14.46 45.89
C PRO A 168 -8.86 13.20 46.62
N MET A 169 -7.88 12.45 47.14
CA MET A 169 -8.04 11.41 48.14
C MET A 169 -9.01 11.89 49.23
N TYR A 170 -10.27 11.43 49.16
CA TYR A 170 -11.18 11.36 50.29
C TYR A 170 -11.18 9.91 50.76
N ILE A 171 -10.14 9.54 51.51
CA ILE A 171 -10.16 8.42 52.45
C ILE A 171 -9.72 9.00 53.80
#